data_AF-A0A171BA99-F1
#
_entry.id   AF-A0A171BA99-F1
#
_cell.length_a   1.000
_cell.length_b   1.000
_cell.length_c   1.000
_cell.angle_alpha   90.00
_cell.angle_beta   90.00
_cell.angle_gamma   90.00
#
_symmetry.space_group_name_H-M   'P 1'
#
loop_
_entity.id
_entity.type
_entity.pdbx_description
1 polymer ?
#
loop_
_entity_poly.entity_id
_entity_poly.type
_entity_poly.pdbx_seq_one_letter_code
_entity_poly.pdbx_strand_id
1 'polypeptide(L)'
;LKKILCDFKLDEKGGGLAIVKNIPEINARLYKIKHLVKITPIRTPDGIPDDPSLGYLQEDGVFVVSKKLEPNSLRLKLTEYFQTDPARLDAETLKK
;
A
#
# COMPACT_ATOMS: atom_id res chain seq x y z
N LEU A 1 -9.14 -4.55 30.66
CA LEU A 1 -8.44 -4.98 29.43
C LEU A 1 -9.29 -4.74 28.18
N LYS A 2 -10.50 -5.31 28.07
CA LYS A 2 -11.40 -5.09 26.92
C LYS A 2 -11.62 -3.63 26.50
N LYS A 3 -11.77 -2.70 27.45
CA LYS A 3 -11.91 -1.26 27.14
C LYS A 3 -10.74 -0.70 26.32
N ILE A 4 -9.50 -1.08 26.65
CA ILE A 4 -8.30 -0.58 25.96
C ILE A 4 -8.24 -1.12 24.52
N LEU A 5 -8.63 -2.39 24.30
CA LEU A 5 -8.73 -2.94 22.95
C LEU A 5 -9.83 -2.26 22.12
N CYS A 6 -10.97 -1.95 22.74
CA CYS A 6 -12.05 -1.22 22.08
C CYS A 6 -11.62 0.20 21.71
N ASP A 7 -10.89 0.90 22.60
CA ASP A 7 -10.35 2.24 22.34
C ASP A 7 -9.39 2.25 21.13
N PHE A 8 -8.59 1.19 20.96
CA PHE A 8 -7.71 1.03 19.80
C PHE A 8 -8.40 0.38 18.59
N LYS A 9 -9.71 0.09 18.66
CA LYS A 9 -10.48 -0.60 17.61
C LYS A 9 -9.89 -1.97 17.22
N LEU A 10 -9.27 -2.65 18.17
CA LEU A 10 -8.67 -3.98 18.01
C LEU A 10 -9.63 -5.12 18.44
N ASP A 11 -10.92 -4.83 18.59
CA ASP A 11 -11.94 -5.79 19.07
C ASP A 11 -12.56 -6.64 17.94
N GLU A 12 -12.22 -6.37 16.67
CA GLU A 12 -12.71 -7.14 15.54
C GLU A 12 -12.04 -8.51 15.43
N LYS A 13 -12.85 -9.54 15.10
CA LYS A 13 -12.45 -10.95 15.04
C LYS A 13 -11.35 -11.29 14.01
N GLY A 14 -10.93 -10.34 13.18
CA GLY A 14 -9.95 -10.53 12.10
C GLY A 14 -8.55 -9.98 12.37
N GLY A 15 -8.28 -9.41 13.55
CA GLY A 15 -7.03 -8.72 13.82
C GLY A 15 -7.02 -7.33 13.18
N GLY A 16 -7.55 -6.35 13.91
CA GLY A 16 -7.54 -4.95 13.47
C GLY A 16 -6.13 -4.36 13.41
N LEU A 17 -5.91 -3.40 12.51
CA LEU A 17 -4.69 -2.61 12.44
C LEU A 17 -4.97 -1.23 13.06
N ALA A 18 -4.17 -0.86 14.07
CA ALA A 18 -4.25 0.46 14.70
C ALA A 18 -2.94 1.21 14.52
N ILE A 19 -2.99 2.37 13.87
CA ILE A 19 -1.85 3.28 13.74
C ILE A 19 -1.92 4.30 14.86
N VAL A 20 -0.87 4.35 15.67
CA VAL A 20 -0.81 5.19 16.87
C VAL A 20 0.46 6.02 16.91
N LYS A 21 0.37 7.21 17.50
CA LYS A 21 1.53 8.08 17.72
C LYS A 21 2.40 7.50 18.84
N ASN A 22 3.72 7.58 18.68
CA ASN A 22 4.67 7.21 19.73
C ASN A 22 4.76 8.31 20.79
N ILE A 23 3.74 8.38 21.67
CA ILE A 23 3.69 9.31 22.81
C ILE A 23 3.63 8.54 24.13
N PRO A 24 4.17 9.10 25.23
CA PRO A 24 4.25 8.39 26.53
C PRO A 24 2.90 7.87 27.02
N GLU A 25 1.83 8.65 26.82
CA GLU A 25 0.48 8.28 27.24
C GLU A 25 -0.03 7.02 26.53
N ILE A 26 0.23 6.89 25.23
CA ILE A 26 -0.14 5.72 24.42
C ILE A 26 0.77 4.54 24.79
N ASN A 27 2.07 4.76 24.98
CA ASN A 27 3.02 3.72 25.32
C ASN A 27 2.67 3.05 26.66
N ALA A 28 2.22 3.82 27.66
CA ALA A 28 1.74 3.28 28.92
C ALA A 28 0.49 2.38 28.76
N ARG A 29 -0.40 2.71 27.82
CA ARG A 29 -1.58 1.89 27.50
C ARG A 29 -1.18 0.62 26.75
N LEU A 30 -0.30 0.72 25.75
CA LEU A 30 0.22 -0.41 25.00
C LEU A 30 0.97 -1.41 25.88
N TYR A 31 1.73 -0.92 26.87
CA TYR A 31 2.47 -1.77 27.80
C TYR A 31 1.55 -2.72 28.59
N LYS A 32 0.33 -2.26 28.94
CA LYS A 32 -0.67 -3.09 29.65
C LYS A 32 -1.21 -4.24 28.79
N ILE A 33 -1.24 -4.06 27.46
CA ILE A 33 -1.78 -5.04 26.51
C ILE A 33 -0.68 -5.70 25.65
N LYS A 34 0.60 -5.56 26.02
CA LYS A 34 1.76 -6.03 25.23
C LYS A 34 1.77 -7.52 24.86
N HIS A 35 0.99 -8.33 25.57
CA HIS A 35 0.87 -9.77 25.34
C HIS A 35 -0.24 -10.13 24.35
N LEU A 36 -1.06 -9.17 23.92
CA LEU A 36 -2.17 -9.34 22.98
C LEU A 36 -1.93 -8.64 21.64
N VAL A 37 -0.91 -7.78 21.55
CA VAL A 37 -0.65 -6.96 20.36
C VAL A 37 0.79 -7.14 19.89
N LYS A 38 0.98 -7.13 18.58
CA LYS A 38 2.29 -7.02 17.94
C LYS A 38 2.53 -5.54 17.63
N ILE A 39 3.61 -4.98 18.17
CA ILE A 39 3.99 -3.58 17.92
C ILE A 39 5.10 -3.57 16.88
N THR A 40 4.84 -2.98 15.71
CA THR A 40 5.82 -2.81 14.63
C THR A 40 6.07 -1.32 14.38
N PRO A 41 7.34 -0.90 14.23
CA PRO A 41 7.64 0.48 13.85
C PRO A 41 7.27 0.69 12.38
N ILE A 42 6.64 1.82 12.06
CA ILE A 42 6.31 2.19 10.69
C ILE A 42 7.57 2.72 10.01
N ARG A 43 7.94 2.12 8.87
CA ARG A 43 9.07 2.53 8.03
C ARG A 43 8.56 3.02 6.68
N THR A 44 9.05 4.18 6.25
CA THR A 44 8.70 4.82 4.98
C THR A 44 9.95 4.94 4.10
N PRO A 45 10.36 3.88 3.38
CA PRO A 45 11.58 3.89 2.57
C PRO A 45 11.49 4.90 1.40
N ASP A 46 10.31 5.08 0.81
CA ASP A 46 10.06 6.00 -0.30
C ASP A 46 9.69 7.43 0.14
N GLY A 47 9.79 7.73 1.44
CA GLY A 47 9.30 8.98 2.03
C GLY A 47 7.82 8.94 2.41
N ILE A 48 7.32 10.04 2.97
CA ILE A 48 5.90 10.22 3.31
C ILE A 48 5.22 10.82 2.09
N PRO A 49 4.23 10.15 1.47
CA PRO A 49 3.46 10.77 0.42
C PRO A 49 2.58 11.89 1.00
N ASP A 50 2.43 12.96 0.22
CA ASP A 50 1.56 14.09 0.56
C ASP A 50 0.07 13.67 0.61
N ASP A 51 -0.29 12.68 -0.23
CA ASP A 51 -1.62 12.06 -0.26
C ASP A 51 -1.60 10.66 0.41
N PRO A 52 -2.36 10.46 1.51
CA PRO A 52 -2.44 9.17 2.21
C PRO A 52 -3.14 8.08 1.40
N SER A 53 -3.90 8.45 0.36
CA SER A 53 -4.61 7.50 -0.53
C SER A 53 -3.68 6.79 -1.53
N LEU A 54 -2.40 7.18 -1.60
CA LEU A 54 -1.43 6.66 -2.57
C LEU A 54 -0.61 5.49 -2.03
N GLY A 55 -0.96 4.86 -0.92
CA GLY A 55 -0.14 3.78 -0.36
C GLY A 55 -0.91 2.77 0.46
N TYR A 56 -0.21 1.69 0.81
CA TYR A 56 -0.72 0.65 1.70
C TYR A 56 0.35 0.25 2.71
N LEU A 57 -0.09 -0.17 3.90
CA LEU A 57 0.79 -0.67 4.94
C LEU A 57 0.88 -2.19 4.84
N GLN A 58 2.10 -2.71 4.72
CA GLN A 58 2.35 -4.14 4.82
C GLN A 58 2.41 -4.60 6.29
N GLU A 59 2.22 -5.90 6.52
CA GLU A 59 2.26 -6.50 7.86
C GLU A 59 3.61 -6.31 8.58
N ASP A 60 4.68 -6.12 7.82
CA ASP A 60 6.04 -5.85 8.33
C ASP A 60 6.23 -4.42 8.84
N GLY A 61 5.21 -3.56 8.70
CA GLY A 61 5.27 -2.15 9.10
C GLY A 61 5.94 -1.25 8.04
N VAL A 62 6.15 -1.75 6.83
CA VAL A 62 6.62 -0.93 5.70
C VAL A 62 5.42 -0.29 5.03
N PHE A 63 5.44 1.04 4.96
CA PHE A 63 4.45 1.81 4.21
C PHE A 63 4.96 2.01 2.79
N VAL A 64 4.28 1.40 1.83
CA VAL A 64 4.65 1.41 0.41
C VAL A 64 3.77 2.40 -0.33
N VAL A 65 4.40 3.31 -1.08
CA VAL A 65 3.70 4.24 -1.96
C VAL A 65 3.37 3.54 -3.27
N SER A 66 2.09 3.27 -3.50
CA SER A 66 1.53 2.90 -4.80
C SER A 66 1.65 4.07 -5.76
N LYS A 67 2.74 4.10 -6.52
CA LYS A 67 2.91 5.04 -7.65
C LYS A 67 1.76 4.79 -8.63
N LYS A 68 1.07 5.87 -9.04
CA LYS A 68 0.11 5.80 -10.14
C LYS A 68 0.83 5.25 -11.37
N LEU A 69 0.21 4.27 -12.04
CA LEU A 69 0.73 3.73 -13.28
C LEU A 69 0.54 4.79 -14.36
N GLU A 70 1.52 5.67 -14.53
CA GLU A 70 1.49 6.63 -15.62
C GLU A 70 1.82 5.90 -16.94
N PRO A 71 1.02 6.09 -17.99
CA PRO A 71 1.30 5.47 -19.27
C PRO A 71 2.63 6.00 -19.80
N ASN A 72 3.59 5.09 -19.99
CA ASN A 72 4.88 5.45 -20.55
C ASN A 72 4.69 5.86 -22.02
N SER A 73 4.83 7.15 -22.29
CA SER A 73 4.61 7.76 -23.60
C SER A 73 5.47 7.16 -24.70
N LEU A 74 6.71 6.73 -24.38
CA LEU A 74 7.57 6.04 -25.34
C LEU A 74 7.02 4.66 -25.70
N ARG A 75 6.51 3.90 -24.71
CA ARG A 75 5.92 2.59 -24.97
C ARG A 75 4.64 2.68 -25.80
N LEU A 76 3.82 3.70 -25.58
CA LEU A 76 2.63 3.95 -26.39
C LEU A 76 3.00 4.22 -27.85
N LYS A 77 3.93 5.16 -28.08
CA LYS A 77 4.42 5.48 -29.43
C LYS A 77 5.02 4.27 -30.12
N LEU A 78 5.88 3.50 -29.44
CA LEU A 78 6.46 2.28 -30.00
C LEU A 78 5.39 1.24 -30.36
N THR A 79 4.32 1.15 -29.58
CA THR A 79 3.19 0.27 -29.88
C THR A 79 2.43 0.75 -31.12
N GLU A 80 2.21 2.06 -31.25
CA GLU A 80 1.58 2.67 -32.44
C GLU A 80 2.44 2.43 -33.70
N TYR A 81 3.75 2.67 -33.62
CA TYR A 81 4.67 2.39 -34.73
C TYR A 81 4.68 0.90 -35.10
N PHE A 82 4.68 0.02 -34.11
CA PHE A 82 4.66 -1.42 -34.35
C PHE A 82 3.36 -1.90 -34.99
N GLN A 83 2.22 -1.26 -34.70
CA GLN A 83 0.94 -1.56 -35.31
C GLN A 83 0.80 -1.00 -36.73
N THR A 84 1.46 0.12 -37.03
CA THR A 84 1.36 0.85 -38.30
C THR A 84 2.50 0.56 -39.28
N ASP A 85 3.46 -0.29 -38.90
CA ASP A 85 4.61 -0.64 -39.73
C ASP A 85 4.16 -1.35 -41.03
N PRO A 86 4.38 -0.75 -42.22
CA PRO A 86 3.95 -1.33 -43.49
C PRO A 86 4.69 -2.61 -43.86
N ALA A 87 5.80 -2.94 -43.18
CA ALA A 87 6.51 -4.21 -43.36
C ALA A 87 5.82 -5.38 -42.63
N ARG A 88 4.87 -5.12 -41.74
CA ARG A 88 4.10 -6.15 -41.02
C ARG A 88 2.76 -6.42 -41.69
N LEU A 89 2.33 -7.68 -41.62
CA LEU A 89 1.00 -8.09 -42.05
C LEU A 89 -0.06 -7.62 -41.04
N ASP A 90 -1.20 -7.14 -41.53
CA ASP A 90 -2.30 -6.67 -40.69
C ASP A 90 -2.83 -7.77 -39.78
N ALA A 91 -3.06 -7.42 -38.51
CA ALA A 91 -3.54 -8.36 -37.49
C ALA A 91 -4.94 -8.93 -37.81
N GLU A 92 -5.75 -8.22 -38.59
CA GLU A 92 -7.07 -8.67 -39.04
C GLU A 92 -6.97 -9.79 -40.10
N THR A 93 -5.93 -9.76 -40.94
CA THR A 93 -5.68 -10.79 -41.96
C THR A 93 -5.17 -12.10 -41.34
N LEU A 94 -4.45 -12.02 -40.23
CA LEU A 94 -3.89 -13.18 -39.50
C LEU A 94 -4.91 -13.99 -38.68
N LYS A 95 -6.11 -13.45 -38.41
CA LYS A 95 -7.11 -14.09 -37.54
C LYS A 95 -8.09 -15.01 -38.27
N LYS A 96 -7.92 -15.24 -39.57
CA LYS A 96 -8.83 -16.04 -40.39
C LYS A 96 -8.34 -17.47 -40.61
#